data_AF-A0A2V8QHZ6-F1
#
_entry.id   AF-A0A2V8QHZ6-F1
#
_cell.length_a   1.000
_cell.length_b   1.000
_cell.length_c   1.000
_cell.angle_alpha   90.00
_cell.angle_beta   90.00
_cell.angle_gamma   90.00
#
_symmetry.space_group_name_H-M   'P 1'
#
loop_
_entity.id
_entity.type
_entity.pdbx_description
1 polymer ?
#
loop_
_entity_poly.entity_id
_entity_poly.type
_entity_poly.pdbx_seq_one_letter_code
_entity_poly.pdbx_strand_id
1 'polypeptide(L)'
;MGPKLSQTRVDHHYQNLMPPRRRFGKRLIRSLLPIVLVIVLALLGSLAFIVYCVSRPTQRPYLVTAQSFTNISGRVLKITDETWANHDGTRARGWLLKGAQGAPAVVLLHRYGADRSYALNLGVKINETTNFTILWPDLRGHGMNPLV
;
A
#
# COMPACT_ATOMS: atom_id res chain seq x y z
N MET A 1 -41.37 84.05 -36.75
CA MET A 1 -40.16 83.44 -37.33
C MET A 1 -39.05 83.66 -36.32
N GLY A 2 -38.68 82.73 -35.43
CA GLY A 2 -38.27 81.34 -35.65
C GLY A 2 -36.79 81.31 -36.10
N PRO A 3 -35.87 80.50 -35.51
CA PRO A 3 -36.18 79.20 -34.89
C PRO A 3 -35.54 78.91 -33.50
N LYS A 4 -36.22 77.99 -32.81
CA LYS A 4 -35.72 77.06 -31.77
C LYS A 4 -34.59 76.18 -32.32
N LEU A 5 -33.78 75.61 -31.42
CA LEU A 5 -32.93 74.40 -31.48
C LEU A 5 -31.51 74.77 -30.98
N SER A 6 -30.84 74.05 -30.08
CA SER A 6 -30.84 72.59 -29.91
C SER A 6 -30.27 72.28 -28.52
N GLN A 7 -31.15 71.99 -27.57
CA GLN A 7 -30.82 71.49 -26.24
C GLN A 7 -30.56 69.98 -26.31
N THR A 8 -29.65 69.59 -27.22
CA THR A 8 -29.41 68.18 -27.62
C THR A 8 -27.92 67.84 -27.59
N ARG A 9 -27.11 68.63 -26.88
CA ARG A 9 -25.66 68.40 -26.72
C ARG A 9 -25.28 68.26 -25.24
N VAL A 10 -26.05 67.46 -24.49
CA VAL A 10 -25.71 67.11 -23.10
C VAL A 10 -25.76 65.60 -22.83
N ASP A 11 -26.42 64.79 -23.68
CA ASP A 11 -26.83 63.43 -23.24
C ASP A 11 -26.04 62.24 -23.82
N HIS A 12 -24.94 62.46 -24.55
CA HIS A 12 -24.23 61.34 -25.20
C HIS A 12 -22.90 60.90 -24.58
N HIS A 13 -22.47 61.47 -23.45
CA HIS A 13 -21.14 61.15 -22.91
C HIS A 13 -21.08 60.12 -21.77
N TYR A 14 -22.23 59.56 -21.35
CA TYR A 14 -22.30 58.55 -20.27
C TYR A 14 -22.76 57.17 -20.72
N GLN A 15 -22.52 56.80 -21.98
CA GLN A 15 -22.70 55.41 -22.41
C GLN A 15 -21.36 54.75 -22.65
N ASN A 16 -21.13 53.71 -21.85
CA ASN A 16 -20.12 52.66 -22.00
C ASN A 16 -18.72 53.02 -21.53
N LEU A 17 -18.39 52.58 -20.32
CA LEU A 17 -17.10 51.96 -20.00
C LEU A 17 -17.19 51.28 -18.61
N MET A 18 -18.06 50.28 -18.49
CA MET A 18 -17.74 49.19 -17.55
C MET A 18 -16.67 48.32 -18.23
N PRO A 19 -15.43 48.26 -17.71
CA PRO A 19 -14.42 47.39 -18.30
C PRO A 19 -14.89 45.94 -18.16
N PRO A 20 -14.63 45.07 -19.15
CA PRO A 20 -15.12 43.71 -19.14
C PRO A 20 -14.37 42.89 -18.07
N ARG A 21 -14.84 42.92 -16.82
CA ARG A 21 -14.34 42.13 -15.68
C ARG A 21 -14.29 40.62 -15.98
N ARG A 22 -15.00 40.15 -17.02
CA ARG A 22 -15.02 38.74 -17.48
C ARG A 22 -13.77 38.27 -18.25
N ARG A 23 -12.89 39.16 -18.75
CA ARG A 23 -11.70 38.71 -19.53
C ARG A 23 -10.46 38.42 -18.68
N PHE A 24 -10.31 39.08 -17.53
CA PHE A 24 -9.14 38.90 -16.66
C PHE A 24 -9.16 37.54 -15.93
N GLY A 25 -10.32 37.15 -15.39
CA GLY A 25 -10.49 35.84 -14.73
C GLY A 25 -10.23 34.66 -15.67
N LYS A 26 -10.67 34.72 -16.93
CA LYS A 26 -10.40 33.66 -17.92
C LYS A 26 -8.90 33.50 -18.23
N ARG A 27 -8.13 34.59 -18.25
CA ARG A 27 -6.67 34.54 -18.47
C ARG A 27 -5.96 34.00 -17.24
N LEU A 28 -6.32 34.46 -16.04
CA LEU A 28 -5.75 33.96 -14.79
C LEU A 28 -6.03 32.47 -14.57
N ILE A 29 -7.27 32.02 -14.80
CA ILE A 29 -7.65 30.60 -14.72
C ILE A 29 -6.85 29.77 -15.74
N ARG A 30 -6.68 30.26 -16.98
CA ARG A 30 -5.91 29.55 -18.01
C ARG A 30 -4.42 29.45 -17.67
N SER A 31 -3.87 30.41 -16.92
CA SER A 31 -2.49 30.38 -16.42
C SER A 31 -2.31 29.47 -15.20
N LEU A 32 -3.33 29.34 -14.34
CA LEU A 32 -3.30 28.45 -13.18
C LEU A 32 -3.61 26.99 -13.54
N LEU A 33 -4.37 26.77 -14.60
CA LEU A 33 -4.76 25.43 -15.07
C LEU A 33 -3.58 24.46 -15.27
N PRO A 34 -2.46 24.81 -15.94
CA PRO A 34 -1.32 23.90 -16.05
C PRO A 34 -0.67 23.59 -14.69
N ILE A 35 -0.64 24.56 -13.77
CA ILE A 35 -0.08 24.35 -12.42
C ILE A 35 -0.96 23.39 -11.63
N VAL A 36 -2.28 23.61 -11.64
CA VAL A 36 -3.25 22.72 -11.00
C VAL A 36 -3.17 21.32 -11.61
N LEU A 37 -3.04 21.21 -12.94
CA LEU A 37 -2.89 19.93 -13.62
C LEU A 37 -1.65 19.17 -13.14
N VAL A 38 -0.50 19.84 -13.06
CA VAL A 38 0.75 19.23 -12.56
C VAL A 38 0.60 18.77 -11.11
N ILE A 39 -0.03 19.58 -10.25
CA ILE A 39 -0.30 19.20 -8.86
C ILE A 39 -1.20 17.96 -8.79
N VAL A 40 -2.29 17.93 -9.56
CA VAL A 40 -3.20 16.77 -9.61
C VAL A 40 -2.46 15.51 -10.09
N LEU A 41 -1.66 15.62 -11.16
CA LEU A 41 -0.88 14.50 -11.67
C LEU A 41 0.16 14.01 -10.65
N ALA A 42 0.83 14.93 -9.95
CA ALA A 42 1.77 14.57 -8.89
C ALA A 42 1.06 13.84 -7.75
N LEU A 43 -0.11 14.33 -7.30
CA LEU A 43 -0.90 13.67 -6.25
C LEU A 43 -1.36 12.27 -6.65
N LEU A 44 -1.87 12.12 -7.88
CA LEU A 44 -2.29 10.82 -8.40
C LEU A 44 -1.11 9.86 -8.53
N GLY A 45 0.03 10.35 -9.04
CA GLY A 45 1.26 9.58 -9.17
C GLY A 45 1.80 9.12 -7.81
N SER A 46 1.86 10.01 -6.83
CA SER A 46 2.27 9.67 -5.46
C SER A 46 1.34 8.65 -4.81
N LEU A 47 0.02 8.81 -4.97
CA LEU A 47 -0.95 7.87 -4.43
C LEU A 47 -0.79 6.48 -5.06
N ALA A 48 -0.70 6.42 -6.39
CA ALA A 48 -0.47 5.17 -7.12
C ALA A 48 0.85 4.51 -6.69
N PHE A 49 1.91 5.30 -6.51
CA PHE A 49 3.21 4.81 -6.05
C PHE A 49 3.15 4.23 -4.63
N ILE A 50 2.48 4.92 -3.70
CA ILE A 50 2.30 4.42 -2.34
C ILE A 50 1.53 3.10 -2.35
N VAL A 51 0.41 3.03 -3.08
CA VAL A 51 -0.38 1.79 -3.20
C VAL A 51 0.46 0.66 -3.79
N TYR A 52 1.27 0.97 -4.81
CA TYR A 52 2.18 0.01 -5.42
C TYR A 52 3.20 -0.53 -4.41
N CYS A 53 3.86 0.35 -3.64
CA CYS A 53 4.85 -0.03 -2.65
C CYS A 53 4.29 -0.82 -1.46
N VAL A 54 3.05 -0.53 -1.05
CA VAL A 54 2.38 -1.22 0.08
C VAL A 54 1.77 -2.55 -0.36
N SER A 55 1.33 -2.66 -1.62
CA SER A 55 0.73 -3.89 -2.14
C SER A 55 1.78 -4.94 -2.54
N ARG A 56 3.05 -4.54 -2.70
CA ARG A 56 4.15 -5.42 -3.13
C ARG A 56 5.27 -5.43 -2.09
N PRO A 57 5.12 -6.21 -1.01
CA PRO A 57 6.15 -6.31 0.01
C PRO A 57 7.46 -6.86 -0.57
N THR A 58 8.58 -6.39 -0.04
CA THR A 58 9.90 -6.81 -0.51
C THR A 58 10.11 -8.30 -0.26
N GLN A 59 10.36 -9.04 -1.33
CA GLN A 59 10.75 -10.45 -1.25
C GLN A 59 12.22 -10.51 -0.85
N ARG A 60 12.53 -11.22 0.23
CA ARG A 60 13.90 -11.44 0.69
C ARG A 60 14.15 -12.94 0.83
N PRO A 61 15.39 -13.39 0.59
CA PRO A 61 15.75 -14.74 0.94
C PRO A 61 15.62 -14.95 2.45
N TYR A 62 15.24 -16.16 2.83
CA TYR A 62 15.09 -16.51 4.24
C TYR A 62 16.37 -16.27 5.01
N LEU A 63 16.27 -15.58 6.14
CA LEU A 63 17.40 -15.36 7.03
C LEU A 63 17.92 -16.69 7.58
N VAL A 64 17.01 -17.60 7.91
CA VAL A 64 17.32 -18.95 8.38
C VAL A 64 16.26 -19.91 7.84
N THR A 65 16.69 -20.97 7.16
CA THR A 65 15.79 -22.07 6.78
C THR A 65 15.64 -23.06 7.92
N ALA A 66 14.54 -23.81 7.95
CA ALA A 66 14.37 -24.91 8.89
C ALA A 66 15.55 -25.90 8.88
N GLN A 67 16.08 -26.22 7.69
CA GLN A 67 17.24 -27.10 7.53
C GLN A 67 18.52 -26.48 8.10
N SER A 68 18.78 -25.20 7.80
CA SER A 68 19.91 -24.47 8.39
C SER A 68 19.82 -24.42 9.92
N PHE A 69 18.62 -24.25 10.47
CA PHE A 69 18.40 -24.20 11.90
C PHE A 69 18.66 -25.56 12.57
N THR A 70 18.19 -26.67 11.98
CA THR A 70 18.50 -28.03 12.45
C THR A 70 20.01 -28.30 12.49
N ASN A 71 20.75 -27.85 11.46
CA ASN A 71 22.20 -28.01 11.41
C ASN A 71 22.93 -27.19 12.48
N ILE A 72 22.46 -25.97 12.77
CA ILE A 72 23.09 -25.07 13.77
C ILE A 72 22.73 -25.49 15.20
N SER A 73 21.50 -25.91 15.44
CA SER A 73 21.01 -26.27 16.77
C SER A 73 21.49 -27.65 17.24
N GLY A 74 22.02 -28.48 16.34
CA GLY A 74 22.41 -29.88 16.63
C GLY A 74 21.21 -30.79 16.92
N ARG A 75 19.97 -30.29 16.76
CA ARG A 75 18.73 -30.99 17.11
C ARG A 75 17.95 -31.31 15.85
N VAL A 76 17.57 -32.57 15.68
CA VAL A 76 16.70 -33.00 14.57
C VAL A 76 15.27 -32.51 14.83
N LEU A 77 14.98 -31.27 14.42
CA LEU A 77 13.62 -30.73 14.42
C LEU A 77 12.90 -31.19 13.15
N LYS A 78 11.79 -31.92 13.32
CA LYS A 78 10.92 -32.33 12.21
C LYS A 78 9.99 -31.19 11.85
N ILE A 79 10.53 -30.18 11.18
CA ILE A 79 9.78 -29.07 10.60
C ILE A 79 9.41 -29.45 9.16
N THR A 80 8.13 -29.43 8.82
CA THR A 80 7.62 -29.71 7.47
C THR A 80 7.21 -28.41 6.76
N ASP A 81 7.40 -28.36 5.44
CA ASP A 81 6.84 -27.28 4.61
C ASP A 81 5.44 -27.71 4.16
N GLU A 82 4.43 -26.97 4.61
CA GLU A 82 3.02 -27.28 4.39
C GLU A 82 2.41 -26.24 3.45
N THR A 83 1.49 -26.68 2.60
CA THR A 83 0.71 -25.78 1.75
C THR A 83 -0.77 -26.08 1.89
N TRP A 84 -1.60 -25.04 1.86
CA TRP A 84 -3.06 -25.16 1.97
C TRP A 84 -3.78 -24.17 1.06
N ALA A 85 -5.04 -24.48 0.74
CA ALA A 85 -5.91 -23.60 -0.03
C ALA A 85 -6.59 -22.58 0.90
N ASN A 86 -6.69 -21.33 0.44
CA ASN A 86 -7.47 -20.29 1.09
C ASN A 86 -8.89 -20.25 0.50
N HIS A 87 -9.81 -19.65 1.24
CA HIS A 87 -11.21 -19.51 0.82
C HIS A 87 -11.39 -18.72 -0.49
N ASP A 88 -10.47 -17.80 -0.81
CA ASP A 88 -10.52 -16.99 -2.03
C ASP A 88 -9.81 -17.63 -3.24
N GLY A 89 -9.51 -18.94 -3.17
CA GLY A 89 -8.88 -19.69 -4.24
C GLY A 89 -7.36 -19.54 -4.33
N THR A 90 -6.76 -18.65 -3.54
CA THR A 90 -5.30 -18.52 -3.45
C THR A 90 -4.68 -19.67 -2.63
N ARG A 91 -3.38 -19.90 -2.78
CA ARG A 91 -2.65 -20.86 -1.93
C ARG A 91 -1.83 -20.12 -0.87
N ALA A 92 -1.72 -20.75 0.30
CA ALA A 92 -0.81 -20.34 1.36
C ALA A 92 0.18 -21.45 1.68
N ARG A 93 1.27 -21.08 2.35
CA ARG A 93 2.31 -22.00 2.78
C ARG A 93 2.89 -21.59 4.12
N GLY A 94 3.54 -22.54 4.78
CA GLY A 94 4.16 -22.28 6.06
C GLY A 94 5.00 -23.44 6.54
N TRP A 95 5.75 -23.21 7.61
CA TRP A 95 6.44 -24.28 8.30
C TRP A 95 5.61 -24.77 9.48
N LEU A 96 5.55 -26.09 9.64
CA LEU A 96 4.86 -26.76 10.73
C LEU A 96 5.86 -27.53 11.59
N LEU A 97 5.88 -27.22 12.88
CA LEU A 97 6.58 -28.01 13.89
C LEU A 97 5.54 -28.70 14.77
N LYS A 98 5.43 -30.03 14.66
CA LYS A 98 4.45 -30.79 15.43
C LYS A 98 4.86 -30.88 16.91
N GLY A 99 3.89 -30.63 17.78
CA GLY A 99 3.99 -30.88 19.22
C GLY A 99 3.45 -32.25 19.62
N ALA A 100 3.15 -32.43 20.91
CA ALA A 100 2.47 -33.63 21.39
C ALA A 100 1.05 -33.75 20.81
N GLN A 101 0.58 -34.99 20.69
CA GLN A 101 -0.79 -35.27 20.30
C GLN A 101 -1.78 -34.62 21.28
N GLY A 102 -2.75 -33.87 20.76
CA GLY A 102 -3.72 -33.14 21.58
C GLY A 102 -3.20 -31.85 22.21
N ALA A 103 -1.92 -31.50 22.02
CA ALA A 103 -1.38 -30.24 22.49
C ALA A 103 -1.96 -29.05 21.68
N PRO A 104 -2.13 -27.87 22.31
CA PRO A 104 -2.51 -26.65 21.63
C PRO A 104 -1.61 -26.31 20.44
N ALA A 105 -2.17 -25.56 19.49
CA ALA A 105 -1.44 -24.99 18.37
C ALA A 105 -1.25 -23.48 18.55
N VAL A 106 -0.05 -22.99 18.22
CA VAL A 106 0.29 -21.57 18.19
C VAL A 106 0.66 -21.17 16.77
N VAL A 107 0.00 -20.14 16.27
CA VAL A 107 0.29 -19.57 14.94
C VAL A 107 1.09 -18.28 15.12
N LEU A 108 2.29 -18.24 14.57
CA LEU A 108 3.20 -17.10 14.69
C LEU A 108 3.26 -16.32 13.38
N LEU A 109 2.65 -15.14 13.40
CA LEU A 109 2.58 -14.25 12.24
C LEU A 109 3.77 -13.28 12.23
N HIS A 110 4.36 -13.08 11.06
CA HIS A 110 5.43 -12.11 10.88
C HIS A 110 4.87 -10.71 10.55
N ARG A 111 5.69 -9.67 10.74
CA ARG A 111 5.34 -8.29 10.36
C ARG A 111 5.43 -8.05 8.85
N TYR A 112 4.91 -6.91 8.38
CA TYR A 112 5.06 -6.48 6.99
C TYR A 112 6.53 -6.41 6.54
N GLY A 113 6.81 -6.90 5.33
CA GLY A 113 8.16 -6.95 4.74
C GLY A 113 9.10 -7.99 5.37
N ALA A 114 8.61 -8.81 6.29
CA ALA A 114 9.31 -9.99 6.81
C ALA A 114 8.76 -11.28 6.19
N ASP A 115 9.16 -12.43 6.74
CA ASP A 115 8.78 -13.76 6.29
C ASP A 115 8.75 -14.76 7.46
N ARG A 116 8.31 -16.01 7.21
CA ARG A 116 8.19 -17.07 8.23
C ARG A 116 9.46 -17.37 9.05
N SER A 117 10.66 -17.08 8.52
CA SER A 117 11.92 -17.28 9.26
C SER A 117 12.09 -16.31 10.43
N TYR A 118 11.41 -15.16 10.40
CA TYR A 118 11.54 -14.13 11.42
C TYR A 118 11.15 -14.60 12.83
N ALA A 119 10.19 -15.51 12.94
CA ALA A 119 9.69 -16.05 14.20
C ALA A 119 10.16 -17.49 14.48
N LEU A 120 11.09 -18.02 13.67
CA LEU A 120 11.51 -19.43 13.75
C LEU A 120 12.06 -19.79 15.13
N ASN A 121 13.02 -19.02 15.64
CA ASN A 121 13.62 -19.28 16.96
C ASN A 121 12.58 -19.20 18.09
N LEU A 122 11.67 -18.23 18.05
CA LEU A 122 10.63 -18.08 19.06
C LEU A 122 9.72 -19.32 19.09
N GLY A 123 9.25 -19.77 17.93
CA GLY A 123 8.36 -20.91 17.88
C GLY A 123 9.06 -22.21 18.27
N VAL A 124 10.34 -22.40 17.92
CA VAL A 124 11.12 -23.54 18.41
C VAL A 124 11.15 -23.53 19.94
N LYS A 125 11.48 -22.40 20.57
CA LYS A 125 11.50 -22.30 22.05
C LYS A 125 10.14 -22.56 22.69
N ILE A 126 9.05 -22.12 22.08
CA ILE A 126 7.69 -22.41 22.57
C ILE A 126 7.42 -23.91 22.49
N ASN A 127 7.67 -24.55 21.34
CA ASN A 127 7.51 -25.99 21.19
C ASN A 127 8.36 -26.76 22.20
N GLU A 128 9.61 -26.34 22.43
CA GLU A 128 10.51 -27.01 23.36
C GLU A 128 10.04 -26.94 24.81
N THR A 129 9.47 -25.81 25.23
CA THR A 129 9.07 -25.57 26.63
C THR A 129 7.65 -26.06 26.94
N THR A 130 6.79 -26.18 25.93
CA THR A 130 5.36 -26.48 26.13
C THR A 130 4.86 -27.71 25.36
N ASN A 131 5.64 -28.20 24.41
CA ASN A 131 5.27 -29.25 23.45
C ASN A 131 4.06 -28.89 22.58
N PHE A 132 3.80 -27.58 22.37
CA PHE A 132 2.75 -27.08 21.49
C PHE A 132 3.12 -27.24 20.02
N THR A 133 2.11 -27.45 19.17
CA THR A 133 2.31 -27.42 17.71
C THR A 133 2.48 -25.97 17.25
N ILE A 134 3.44 -25.71 16.38
CA ILE A 134 3.74 -24.35 15.91
C ILE A 134 3.58 -24.26 14.41
N LEU A 135 2.89 -23.22 13.94
CA LEU A 135 2.76 -22.87 12.53
C LEU A 135 3.36 -21.49 12.27
N TRP A 136 4.26 -21.41 11.29
CA TRP A 136 4.80 -20.16 10.75
C TRP A 136 4.38 -19.98 9.28
N PRO A 137 3.23 -19.34 9.01
CA PRO A 137 2.82 -19.06 7.65
C PRO A 137 3.66 -17.93 7.03
N ASP A 138 3.91 -18.00 5.73
CA ASP A 138 4.19 -16.79 4.96
C ASP A 138 2.85 -16.07 4.71
N LEU A 139 2.77 -14.79 5.09
CA LEU A 139 1.61 -13.95 4.77
C LEU A 139 1.55 -13.68 3.27
N ARG A 140 0.37 -13.35 2.75
CA ARG A 140 0.15 -13.11 1.32
C ARG A 140 1.15 -12.10 0.75
N GLY A 141 1.72 -12.42 -0.41
CA GLY A 141 2.73 -11.62 -1.09
C GLY A 141 4.11 -11.62 -0.44
N HIS A 142 4.29 -12.23 0.74
CA HIS A 142 5.55 -12.27 1.47
C HIS A 142 6.28 -13.61 1.31
N GLY A 143 7.53 -13.66 1.78
CA GLY A 143 8.42 -14.80 1.64
C GLY A 143 9.06 -14.89 0.26
N MET A 144 9.75 -16.00 0.02
CA MET A 144 10.47 -16.26 -1.24
C MET A 144 9.54 -16.89 -2.28
N ASN A 145 9.32 -16.26 -3.44
CA ASN A 145 8.39 -16.76 -4.47
C ASN A 145 6.96 -16.97 -3.90
N PRO A 146 6.25 -15.88 -3.56
CA PRO A 146 4.89 -15.96 -3.03
C PRO A 146 3.95 -16.66 -4.02
N LEU A 147 3.00 -17.43 -3.49
CA LEU A 147 2.05 -18.24 -4.26
C LEU A 147 0.85 -17.45 -4.81
N VAL A 148 0.88 -16.12 -4.69
CA VAL A 148 -0.21 -15.19 -5.02
C VAL A 148 0.32 -14.04 -5.86
#